data_AF-A0A8H6LUY3-F1
#
_entry.id   AF-A0A8H6LUY3-F1
#
_cell.length_a   1.000
_cell.length_b   1.000
_cell.length_c   1.000
_cell.angle_alpha   90.00
_cell.angle_beta   90.00
_cell.angle_gamma   90.00
#
_symmetry.space_group_name_H-M   'P 1'
#
loop_
_entity.id
_entity.type
_entity.pdbx_description
1 polymer ?
#
loop_
_entity_poly.entity_id
_entity_poly.type
_entity_poly.pdbx_seq_one_letter_code
_entity_poly.pdbx_strand_id
1 'polypeptide(L)'
;MEAHRNRELKWMSLLSTSQPSQARKSKKIRKLLLDGVPSSVRYLVWSHLTDGKARCVPGVYTQLCKRGRVPVSEEMEKDVNAERGWFGAQDQLKVLAEAGGGVVQLLQAYLNMVPDIQYTLGLPHIVGQLLLLAPEEDAFWIFISIMDTHIRPYFSSGSTQLEVDSALFARALEVNDAAVAKKLLVDMGISPSLICAPWFSSLYVGCLPPEYLVRTWDLFLYDGIPFLIRVGLAIIAFVRRQVLECTSEEAVLAILHHPPASNLPPTPENYLSFVQSIKLKDDDVRKQRIKMEAQVKRQTQQGMARMGAGTTGSISLPRA
;
A
#
# COMPACT_ATOMS: atom_id res chain seq x y z
N MET A 1 22.89 -14.71 18.00
CA MET A 1 22.18 -15.88 17.43
C MET A 1 21.09 -16.43 18.36
N GLU A 2 21.34 -16.62 19.66
CA GLU A 2 20.36 -17.18 20.60
C GLU A 2 19.08 -16.33 20.75
N ALA A 3 19.20 -15.00 20.87
CA ALA A 3 18.05 -14.09 20.92
C ALA A 3 17.17 -14.16 19.66
N HIS A 4 17.76 -14.36 18.48
CA HIS A 4 17.03 -14.51 17.22
C HIS A 4 16.24 -15.83 17.21
N ARG A 5 16.89 -16.95 17.55
CA ARG A 5 16.24 -18.27 17.65
C ARG A 5 15.10 -18.27 18.67
N ASN A 6 15.27 -17.60 19.80
CA ASN A 6 14.23 -17.48 20.81
C ASN A 6 13.01 -16.68 20.31
N ARG A 7 13.20 -15.64 19.50
CA ARG A 7 12.07 -14.91 18.85
C ARG A 7 11.36 -15.79 17.82
N GLU A 8 12.13 -16.52 17.01
CA GLU A 8 11.58 -17.45 16.02
C GLU A 8 10.71 -18.53 16.66
N LEU A 9 11.19 -19.18 17.72
CA LEU A 9 10.42 -20.18 18.47
C LEU A 9 9.14 -19.61 19.09
N LYS A 10 9.19 -18.38 19.61
CA LYS A 10 8.00 -17.68 20.13
C LYS A 10 6.96 -17.46 19.04
N TRP A 11 7.38 -17.05 17.84
CA TRP A 11 6.49 -16.88 16.70
C TRP A 11 5.90 -18.23 16.25
N MET A 12 6.73 -19.25 16.07
CA MET A 12 6.26 -20.58 15.65
C MET A 12 5.24 -21.18 16.63
N SER A 13 5.50 -21.08 17.95
CA SER A 13 4.57 -21.52 18.99
C SER A 13 3.27 -20.72 19.01
N LEU A 14 3.34 -19.41 18.75
CA LEU A 14 2.15 -18.58 18.66
C LEU A 14 1.32 -18.94 17.42
N LEU A 15 1.95 -19.10 16.25
CA LEU A 15 1.26 -19.39 15.00
C LEU A 15 0.56 -20.75 15.02
N SER A 16 1.08 -21.73 15.78
CA SER A 16 0.46 -23.05 15.91
C SER A 16 -0.74 -23.10 16.87
N THR A 17 -0.85 -22.12 17.78
CA THR A 17 -1.90 -22.11 18.83
C THR A 17 -2.95 -21.03 18.64
N SER A 18 -2.65 -19.99 17.85
CA SER A 18 -3.58 -18.89 17.58
C SER A 18 -4.41 -19.15 16.33
N GLN A 19 -5.65 -18.66 16.33
CA GLN A 19 -6.51 -18.71 15.15
C GLN A 19 -6.24 -17.47 14.27
N PRO A 20 -5.92 -17.65 12.97
CA PRO A 20 -5.68 -16.55 12.03
C PRO A 20 -6.81 -15.51 12.01
N SER A 21 -8.07 -15.95 12.02
CA SER A 21 -9.25 -15.08 12.01
C SER A 21 -9.38 -14.12 13.22
N GLN A 22 -8.69 -14.42 14.33
CA GLN A 22 -8.62 -13.56 15.53
C GLN A 22 -7.27 -12.86 15.69
N ALA A 23 -6.33 -13.07 14.76
CA ALA A 23 -4.95 -12.60 14.88
C ALA A 23 -4.87 -11.09 15.12
N ARG A 24 -5.62 -10.32 14.33
CA ARG A 24 -5.68 -8.84 14.38
C ARG A 24 -6.31 -8.26 15.66
N LYS A 25 -6.93 -9.10 16.51
CA LYS A 25 -7.48 -8.70 17.82
C LYS A 25 -6.58 -9.11 18.99
N SER A 26 -5.57 -9.94 18.73
CA SER A 26 -4.69 -10.48 19.76
C SER A 26 -3.66 -9.45 20.20
N LYS A 27 -3.76 -8.98 21.44
CA LYS A 27 -2.74 -8.10 22.05
C LYS A 27 -1.38 -8.78 22.14
N LYS A 28 -1.36 -10.11 22.30
CA LYS A 28 -0.13 -10.91 22.32
C LYS A 28 0.58 -10.87 20.97
N ILE A 29 -0.15 -11.05 19.87
CA ILE A 29 0.40 -10.90 18.51
C ILE A 29 0.92 -9.48 18.33
N ARG A 30 0.13 -8.46 18.66
CA ARG A 30 0.55 -7.06 18.55
C ARG A 30 1.86 -6.79 19.27
N LYS A 31 2.02 -7.29 20.50
CA LYS A 31 3.25 -7.16 21.27
C LYS A 31 4.45 -7.80 20.54
N LEU A 32 4.31 -9.03 20.04
CA LEU A 32 5.39 -9.68 19.30
C LEU A 32 5.73 -8.97 17.99
N LEU A 33 4.73 -8.40 17.30
CA LEU A 33 4.98 -7.57 16.11
C LEU A 33 5.86 -6.37 16.44
N LEU A 34 5.65 -5.75 17.61
CA LEU A 34 6.48 -4.63 18.08
C LEU A 34 7.89 -5.06 18.48
N ASP A 35 8.03 -6.22 19.10
CA ASP A 35 9.33 -6.80 19.46
C ASP A 35 10.16 -7.24 18.22
N GLY A 36 9.49 -7.41 17.07
CA GLY A 36 10.11 -7.72 15.78
C GLY A 36 9.81 -9.13 15.27
N VAL A 37 9.63 -9.24 13.97
CA VAL A 37 9.43 -10.51 13.26
C VAL A 37 10.73 -10.94 12.60
N PRO A 38 11.29 -12.14 12.92
CA PRO A 38 12.44 -12.68 12.20
C PRO A 38 12.13 -12.94 10.73
N SER A 39 13.10 -12.70 9.84
CA SER A 39 12.89 -12.85 8.39
C SER A 39 12.51 -14.28 8.00
N SER A 40 13.03 -15.30 8.69
CA SER A 40 12.75 -16.72 8.47
C SER A 40 11.28 -17.12 8.61
N VAL A 41 10.50 -16.38 9.41
CA VAL A 41 9.09 -16.68 9.69
C VAL A 41 8.15 -15.56 9.23
N ARG A 42 8.67 -14.50 8.60
CA ARG A 42 7.89 -13.30 8.32
C ARG A 42 6.70 -13.57 7.39
N TYR A 43 6.90 -14.31 6.31
CA TYR A 43 5.79 -14.65 5.41
C TYR A 43 4.72 -15.50 6.10
N LEU A 44 5.11 -16.38 7.05
CA LEU A 44 4.16 -17.16 7.84
C LEU A 44 3.32 -16.27 8.76
N VAL A 45 3.95 -15.25 9.36
CA VAL A 45 3.25 -14.24 10.17
C VAL A 45 2.31 -13.42 9.31
N TRP A 46 2.74 -12.97 8.13
CA TRP A 46 1.90 -12.20 7.21
C TRP A 46 0.71 -13.03 6.70
N SER A 47 0.95 -14.27 6.29
CA SER A 47 -0.10 -15.23 5.90
C SER A 47 -1.10 -15.47 7.03
N HIS A 48 -0.63 -15.53 8.29
CA HIS A 48 -1.49 -15.68 9.46
C HIS A 48 -2.31 -14.41 9.76
N LEU A 49 -1.72 -13.22 9.63
CA LEU A 49 -2.41 -11.94 9.86
C LEU A 49 -3.50 -11.67 8.82
N THR A 50 -3.30 -12.13 7.59
CA THR A 50 -4.24 -11.95 6.48
C THR A 50 -5.27 -13.07 6.37
N ASP A 51 -5.18 -14.10 7.21
CA ASP A 51 -5.94 -15.35 7.08
C ASP A 51 -5.81 -15.97 5.67
N GLY A 52 -4.63 -15.80 5.05
CA GLY A 52 -4.41 -16.18 3.66
C GLY A 52 -4.52 -17.68 3.42
N LYS A 53 -4.17 -18.51 4.42
CA LYS A 53 -4.32 -19.96 4.33
C LYS A 53 -5.77 -20.42 4.23
N ALA A 54 -6.72 -19.71 4.83
CA ALA A 54 -8.14 -20.05 4.70
C ALA A 54 -8.66 -19.83 3.28
N ARG A 55 -7.96 -19.03 2.47
CA ARG A 55 -8.29 -18.75 1.07
C ARG A 55 -7.56 -19.67 0.09
N CYS A 56 -6.53 -20.38 0.55
CA CYS A 56 -5.75 -21.28 -0.29
C CYS A 56 -6.60 -22.46 -0.76
N VAL A 57 -6.76 -22.54 -2.08
CA VAL A 57 -7.40 -23.68 -2.74
C VAL A 57 -6.34 -24.40 -3.57
N PRO A 58 -5.95 -25.64 -3.20
CA PRO A 58 -4.89 -26.37 -3.87
C PRO A 58 -5.08 -26.43 -5.39
N GLY A 59 -4.04 -26.09 -6.15
CA GLY A 59 -4.01 -26.16 -7.60
C GLY A 59 -4.66 -24.99 -8.35
N VAL A 60 -5.38 -24.09 -7.66
CA VAL A 60 -6.00 -22.92 -8.31
C VAL A 60 -4.94 -21.98 -8.86
N TYR A 61 -3.88 -21.68 -8.10
CA TYR A 61 -2.78 -20.84 -8.59
C TYR A 61 -2.17 -21.41 -9.87
N THR A 62 -1.81 -22.70 -9.86
CA THR A 62 -1.28 -23.40 -11.03
C THR A 62 -2.21 -23.34 -12.25
N GLN A 63 -3.52 -23.45 -12.05
CA GLN A 63 -4.51 -23.33 -13.14
C GLN A 63 -4.60 -21.91 -13.68
N LEU A 64 -4.52 -20.89 -12.82
CA LEU A 64 -4.54 -19.48 -13.22
C LEU A 64 -3.29 -19.11 -14.02
N CYS A 65 -2.11 -19.60 -13.64
CA CYS A 65 -0.87 -19.39 -14.40
C CYS A 65 -0.97 -19.92 -15.84
N LYS A 66 -1.76 -20.98 -16.08
CA LYS A 66 -1.98 -21.54 -17.42
C LYS A 66 -2.89 -20.70 -18.32
N ARG A 67 -3.62 -19.73 -17.77
CA ARG A 67 -4.48 -18.83 -18.57
C ARG A 67 -3.68 -17.83 -19.39
N GLY A 68 -2.43 -17.57 -19.00
CA GLY A 68 -1.50 -16.74 -19.76
C GLY A 68 -1.81 -15.25 -19.71
N ARG A 69 -1.51 -14.56 -20.82
CA ARG A 69 -1.50 -13.09 -20.91
C ARG A 69 -2.88 -12.47 -20.71
N VAL A 70 -2.91 -11.36 -19.97
CA VAL A 70 -4.03 -10.43 -19.84
C VAL A 70 -3.78 -9.16 -20.69
N PRO A 71 -4.79 -8.31 -20.96
CA PRO A 71 -4.63 -7.13 -21.83
C PRO A 71 -3.45 -6.20 -21.47
N VAL A 72 -3.14 -6.06 -20.18
CA VAL A 72 -2.06 -5.19 -19.66
C VAL A 72 -0.69 -5.88 -19.55
N SER A 73 -0.52 -7.08 -20.11
CA SER A 73 0.72 -7.86 -19.92
C SER A 73 1.95 -7.17 -20.50
N GLU A 74 1.84 -6.53 -21.67
CA GLU A 74 2.98 -5.84 -22.30
C GLU A 74 3.44 -4.62 -21.49
N GLU A 75 2.47 -3.84 -20.99
CA GLU A 75 2.74 -2.71 -20.10
C GLU A 75 3.40 -3.17 -18.80
N MET A 76 2.87 -4.23 -18.19
CA MET A 76 3.43 -4.84 -16.98
C MET A 76 4.86 -5.34 -17.18
N GLU A 77 5.15 -6.03 -18.29
CA GLU A 77 6.50 -6.48 -18.62
C GLU A 77 7.47 -5.31 -18.79
N LYS A 78 7.01 -4.24 -19.47
CA LYS A 78 7.80 -3.02 -19.65
C LYS A 78 8.11 -2.33 -18.32
N ASP A 79 7.12 -2.19 -17.45
CA ASP A 79 7.27 -1.55 -16.13
C ASP A 79 8.21 -2.35 -15.22
N VAL A 80 8.00 -3.67 -15.11
CA VAL A 80 8.88 -4.54 -14.33
C VAL A 80 10.33 -4.49 -14.87
N ASN A 81 10.48 -4.37 -16.18
CA ASN A 81 11.78 -4.21 -16.82
C ASN A 81 12.40 -2.81 -16.61
N ALA A 82 11.60 -1.74 -16.54
CA ALA A 82 12.06 -0.39 -16.25
C ALA A 82 12.53 -0.25 -14.79
N GLU A 83 11.83 -0.91 -13.86
CA GLU A 83 12.15 -1.00 -12.43
C GLU A 83 13.29 -2.01 -12.14
N ARG A 84 14.18 -2.28 -13.11
CA ARG A 84 15.34 -3.17 -12.93
C ARG A 84 16.28 -2.74 -11.81
N GLY A 85 16.31 -1.47 -11.42
CA GLY A 85 17.04 -1.02 -10.24
C GLY A 85 16.49 -1.62 -8.95
N TRP A 86 15.18 -1.76 -8.84
CA TRP A 86 14.51 -2.39 -7.69
C TRP A 86 14.45 -3.91 -7.83
N PHE A 87 13.93 -4.44 -8.93
CA PHE A 87 13.74 -5.88 -9.13
C PHE A 87 15.00 -6.61 -9.59
N GLY A 88 15.85 -5.97 -10.40
CA GLY A 88 17.06 -6.57 -10.97
C GLY A 88 18.28 -6.53 -10.05
N ALA A 89 18.26 -5.68 -9.01
CA ALA A 89 19.24 -5.75 -7.92
C ALA A 89 19.01 -6.94 -6.98
N GLN A 90 17.90 -7.66 -7.14
CA GLN A 90 17.50 -8.77 -6.28
C GLN A 90 17.62 -10.09 -7.04
N ASP A 91 18.73 -10.81 -6.84
CA ASP A 91 19.04 -12.06 -7.54
C ASP A 91 17.89 -13.08 -7.49
N GLN A 92 17.18 -13.16 -6.35
CA GLN A 92 16.04 -14.06 -6.19
C GLN A 92 14.91 -13.80 -7.18
N LEU A 93 14.56 -12.53 -7.41
CA LEU A 93 13.49 -12.16 -8.34
C LEU A 93 13.89 -12.43 -9.78
N LYS A 94 15.17 -12.21 -10.10
CA LYS A 94 15.73 -12.50 -11.41
C LYS A 94 15.67 -14.01 -11.72
N VAL A 95 16.11 -14.84 -10.79
CA VAL A 95 16.07 -16.31 -10.92
C VAL A 95 14.64 -16.81 -11.08
N LEU A 96 13.69 -16.27 -10.31
CA LEU A 96 12.27 -16.63 -10.44
C LEU A 96 11.70 -16.25 -11.82
N ALA A 97 12.03 -15.05 -12.31
CA ALA A 97 11.59 -14.60 -13.63
C ALA A 97 12.17 -15.48 -14.76
N GLU A 98 13.44 -15.87 -14.67
CA GLU A 98 14.10 -16.78 -15.63
C GLU A 98 13.49 -18.19 -15.61
N ALA A 99 12.95 -18.63 -14.47
CA ALA A 99 12.23 -19.90 -14.33
C ALA A 99 10.77 -19.85 -14.84
N GLY A 100 10.35 -18.74 -15.43
CA GLY A 100 8.98 -18.55 -15.94
C GLY A 100 7.95 -18.21 -14.87
N GLY A 101 8.40 -17.84 -13.66
CA GLY A 101 7.56 -17.37 -12.55
C GLY A 101 7.73 -15.87 -12.29
N GLY A 102 7.56 -15.47 -11.03
CA GLY A 102 7.82 -14.10 -10.59
C GLY A 102 6.68 -13.11 -10.77
N VAL A 103 7.00 -11.80 -10.76
CA VAL A 103 6.03 -10.71 -10.64
C VAL A 103 4.96 -10.74 -11.74
N VAL A 104 5.37 -10.92 -12.99
CA VAL A 104 4.45 -10.89 -14.15
C VAL A 104 3.48 -12.06 -14.11
N GLN A 105 3.96 -13.29 -13.87
CA GLN A 105 3.10 -14.48 -13.82
C GLN A 105 2.06 -14.38 -12.69
N LEU A 106 2.49 -13.97 -11.49
CA LEU A 106 1.60 -13.84 -10.34
C LEU A 106 0.51 -12.79 -10.59
N LEU A 107 0.87 -11.64 -11.15
CA LEU A 107 -0.11 -10.61 -11.51
C LEU A 107 -1.05 -11.03 -12.65
N GLN A 108 -0.55 -11.74 -13.67
CA GLN A 108 -1.40 -12.33 -14.71
C GLN A 108 -2.41 -13.32 -14.11
N ALA A 109 -1.96 -14.19 -13.20
CA ALA A 109 -2.85 -15.12 -12.49
C ALA A 109 -3.94 -14.38 -11.71
N TYR A 110 -3.58 -13.29 -11.01
CA TYR A 110 -4.54 -12.47 -10.27
C TYR A 110 -5.53 -11.73 -11.18
N LEU A 111 -5.07 -11.08 -12.24
CA LEU A 111 -5.93 -10.31 -13.16
C LEU A 111 -6.85 -11.22 -14.01
N ASN A 112 -6.44 -12.47 -14.27
CA ASN A 112 -7.31 -13.49 -14.85
C ASN A 112 -8.45 -13.93 -13.90
N MET A 113 -8.27 -13.75 -12.58
CA MET A 113 -9.29 -14.02 -11.57
C MET A 113 -10.19 -12.80 -11.34
N VAL A 114 -9.63 -11.61 -11.48
CA VAL A 114 -10.28 -10.33 -11.13
C VAL A 114 -10.07 -9.30 -12.25
N PRO A 115 -10.88 -9.33 -13.32
CA PRO A 115 -10.66 -8.50 -14.50
C PRO A 115 -11.05 -7.03 -14.32
N ASP A 116 -11.76 -6.66 -13.25
CA ASP A 116 -12.18 -5.28 -12.93
C ASP A 116 -11.07 -4.41 -12.30
N ILE A 117 -9.91 -5.01 -12.04
CA ILE A 117 -8.76 -4.31 -11.46
C ILE A 117 -7.95 -3.61 -12.54
N GLN A 118 -7.77 -2.31 -12.33
CA GLN A 118 -6.92 -1.44 -13.14
C GLN A 118 -5.47 -1.62 -12.72
N TYR A 119 -4.63 -1.93 -13.70
CA TYR A 119 -3.21 -2.05 -13.48
C TYR A 119 -2.57 -0.69 -13.21
N THR A 120 -1.68 -0.65 -12.22
CA THR A 120 -0.81 0.48 -11.91
C THR A 120 0.51 -0.06 -11.36
N LEU A 121 1.57 0.75 -11.40
CA LEU A 121 2.90 0.42 -10.87
C LEU A 121 2.92 0.01 -9.38
N GLY A 122 1.87 0.32 -8.60
CA GLY A 122 1.76 -0.15 -7.22
C GLY A 122 1.64 -1.68 -7.10
N LEU A 123 0.98 -2.34 -8.05
CA LEU A 123 0.78 -3.79 -8.03
C LEU A 123 2.08 -4.60 -8.14
N PRO A 124 2.95 -4.39 -9.16
CA PRO A 124 4.20 -5.13 -9.27
C PRO A 124 5.14 -4.87 -8.07
N HIS A 125 5.10 -3.67 -7.49
CA HIS A 125 5.85 -3.35 -6.28
C HIS A 125 5.44 -4.22 -5.08
N ILE A 126 4.14 -4.33 -4.81
CA ILE A 126 3.62 -5.17 -3.72
C ILE A 126 3.99 -6.65 -3.97
N VAL A 127 3.77 -7.13 -5.19
CA VAL A 127 4.04 -8.53 -5.55
C VAL A 127 5.53 -8.86 -5.44
N GLY A 128 6.41 -8.02 -5.99
CA GLY A 128 7.85 -8.25 -5.89
C GLY A 128 8.33 -8.23 -4.44
N GLN A 129 7.80 -7.35 -3.59
CA GLN A 129 8.13 -7.35 -2.17
C GLN A 129 7.72 -8.64 -1.44
N LEU A 130 6.58 -9.24 -1.82
CA LEU A 130 6.15 -10.53 -1.28
C LEU A 130 7.06 -11.67 -1.75
N LEU A 131 7.43 -11.68 -3.03
CA LEU A 131 8.29 -12.71 -3.63
C LEU A 131 9.72 -12.71 -3.07
N LEU A 132 10.19 -11.60 -2.50
CA LEU A 132 11.47 -11.55 -1.77
C LEU A 132 11.44 -12.27 -0.42
N LEU A 133 10.25 -12.57 0.12
CA LEU A 133 10.08 -13.05 1.49
C LEU A 133 9.30 -14.36 1.60
N ALA A 134 8.56 -14.74 0.56
CA ALA A 134 7.67 -15.87 0.54
C ALA A 134 7.88 -16.75 -0.71
N PRO A 135 7.64 -18.07 -0.62
CA PRO A 135 7.43 -18.90 -1.80
C PRO A 135 6.33 -18.31 -2.69
N GLU A 136 6.43 -18.52 -4.00
CA GLU A 136 5.57 -17.85 -4.99
C GLU A 136 4.06 -18.06 -4.76
N GLU A 137 3.63 -19.29 -4.46
CA GLU A 137 2.22 -19.58 -4.19
C GLU A 137 1.75 -18.97 -2.86
N ASP A 138 2.58 -18.98 -1.81
CA ASP A 138 2.27 -18.27 -0.56
C ASP A 138 2.16 -16.76 -0.79
N ALA A 139 3.06 -16.18 -1.60
CA ALA A 139 3.00 -14.77 -2.00
C ALA A 139 1.68 -14.44 -2.71
N PHE A 140 1.21 -15.31 -3.61
CA PHE A 140 -0.06 -15.14 -4.31
C PHE A 140 -1.25 -15.09 -3.35
N TRP A 141 -1.33 -16.02 -2.40
CA TRP A 141 -2.43 -16.05 -1.43
C TRP A 141 -2.37 -14.90 -0.43
N ILE A 142 -1.17 -14.48 0.01
CA ILE A 142 -1.01 -13.27 0.82
C ILE A 142 -1.46 -12.04 0.03
N PHE A 143 -1.05 -11.92 -1.23
CA PHE A 143 -1.42 -10.81 -2.11
C PHE A 143 -2.93 -10.69 -2.29
N ILE A 144 -3.63 -11.79 -2.65
CA ILE A 144 -5.09 -11.81 -2.74
C ILE A 144 -5.74 -11.31 -1.45
N SER A 145 -5.22 -11.78 -0.30
CA SER A 145 -5.79 -11.42 0.99
C SER A 145 -5.60 -9.94 1.32
N ILE A 146 -4.45 -9.36 0.97
CA ILE A 146 -4.18 -7.92 1.08
C ILE A 146 -5.12 -7.13 0.18
N MET A 147 -5.28 -7.54 -1.08
CA MET A 147 -6.20 -6.92 -2.02
C MET A 147 -7.62 -6.92 -1.43
N ASP A 148 -8.16 -8.09 -1.07
CA ASP A 148 -9.52 -8.23 -0.55
C ASP A 148 -9.79 -7.47 0.74
N THR A 149 -8.82 -7.46 1.65
CA THR A 149 -9.02 -6.94 2.99
C THR A 149 -8.77 -5.44 3.07
N HIS A 150 -7.92 -4.90 2.18
CA HIS A 150 -7.39 -3.56 2.35
C HIS A 150 -7.48 -2.67 1.11
N ILE A 151 -6.99 -3.12 -0.05
CA ILE A 151 -6.59 -2.18 -1.12
C ILE A 151 -7.22 -2.43 -2.48
N ARG A 152 -7.97 -3.52 -2.70
CA ARG A 152 -8.65 -3.81 -3.96
C ARG A 152 -9.45 -2.61 -4.50
N PRO A 153 -10.22 -1.87 -3.68
CA PRO A 153 -10.94 -0.70 -4.17
C PRO A 153 -10.06 0.46 -4.65
N TYR A 154 -8.76 0.52 -4.32
CA TYR A 154 -7.86 1.54 -4.89
C TYR A 154 -7.58 1.33 -6.38
N PHE A 155 -7.83 0.13 -6.88
CA PHE A 155 -7.59 -0.26 -8.27
C PHE A 155 -8.89 -0.59 -9.01
N SER A 156 -10.05 -0.53 -8.36
CA SER A 156 -11.33 -0.86 -8.99
C SER A 156 -11.86 0.35 -9.76
N SER A 157 -12.26 0.15 -11.01
CA SER A 157 -12.83 1.23 -11.83
C SER A 157 -14.04 1.89 -11.15
N GLY A 158 -14.05 3.23 -11.11
CA GLY A 158 -15.14 4.02 -10.53
C GLY A 158 -15.20 4.02 -9.00
N SER A 159 -14.26 3.37 -8.32
CA SER A 159 -14.09 3.50 -6.89
C SER A 159 -13.56 4.89 -6.52
N THR A 160 -13.99 5.39 -5.37
CA THR A 160 -13.51 6.65 -4.76
C THR A 160 -12.76 6.39 -3.46
N GLN A 161 -12.40 5.14 -3.20
CA GLN A 161 -11.84 4.72 -1.92
C GLN A 161 -10.48 5.39 -1.64
N LEU A 162 -9.65 5.58 -2.68
CA LEU A 162 -8.35 6.24 -2.55
C LEU A 162 -8.53 7.72 -2.18
N GLU A 163 -9.51 8.38 -2.78
CA GLU A 163 -9.86 9.79 -2.56
C GLU A 163 -10.40 9.99 -1.14
N VAL A 164 -11.21 9.05 -0.66
CA VAL A 164 -11.70 9.03 0.72
C VAL A 164 -10.55 8.89 1.71
N ASP A 165 -9.64 7.94 1.47
CA ASP A 165 -8.49 7.73 2.35
C ASP A 165 -7.47 8.88 2.29
N SER A 166 -7.33 9.51 1.13
CA SER A 166 -6.52 10.73 0.95
C SER A 166 -7.13 11.94 1.67
N ALA A 167 -8.47 12.08 1.65
CA ALA A 167 -9.16 13.12 2.42
C ALA A 167 -9.05 12.89 3.94
N LEU A 168 -9.12 11.63 4.39
CA LEU A 168 -8.86 11.27 5.78
C LEU A 168 -7.43 11.62 6.20
N PHE A 169 -6.45 11.30 5.34
CA PHE A 169 -5.07 11.70 5.55
C PHE A 169 -4.92 13.21 5.65
N ALA A 170 -5.52 13.98 4.74
CA ALA A 170 -5.47 15.45 4.76
C ALA A 170 -5.99 16.02 6.08
N ARG A 171 -7.12 15.51 6.59
CA ARG A 171 -7.65 15.92 7.90
C ARG A 171 -6.74 15.53 9.05
N ALA A 172 -6.17 14.32 9.01
CA ALA A 172 -5.23 13.89 10.03
C ALA A 172 -3.95 14.76 10.03
N LEU A 173 -3.50 15.19 8.85
CA LEU A 173 -2.38 16.10 8.66
C LEU A 173 -2.69 17.49 9.23
N GLU A 174 -3.85 18.07 8.92
CA GLU A 174 -4.29 19.36 9.49
C GLU A 174 -4.29 19.34 11.03
N VAL A 175 -4.72 18.24 11.64
CA VAL A 175 -4.76 18.09 13.10
C VAL A 175 -3.36 17.92 13.71
N ASN A 176 -2.45 17.22 13.03
CA ASN A 176 -1.11 16.94 13.56
C ASN A 176 -0.11 18.07 13.25
N ASP A 177 -0.23 18.74 12.11
CA ASP A 177 0.63 19.85 11.68
C ASP A 177 -0.11 20.79 10.71
N ALA A 178 -0.86 21.74 11.25
CA ALA A 178 -1.63 22.71 10.48
C ALA A 178 -0.76 23.59 9.55
N ALA A 179 0.50 23.84 9.91
CA ALA A 179 1.40 24.65 9.09
C ALA A 179 1.80 23.91 7.81
N VAL A 180 2.18 22.63 7.93
CA VAL A 180 2.47 21.79 6.77
C VAL A 180 1.23 21.51 5.94
N ALA A 181 0.08 21.26 6.59
CA ALA A 181 -1.18 21.06 5.89
C ALA A 181 -1.54 22.29 5.03
N LYS A 182 -1.45 23.49 5.60
CA LYS A 182 -1.67 24.73 4.85
C LYS A 182 -0.68 24.86 3.69
N LYS A 183 0.61 24.64 3.94
CA LYS A 183 1.66 24.73 2.91
C LYS A 183 1.35 23.83 1.71
N LEU A 184 1.08 22.55 1.95
CA LEU A 184 0.86 21.56 0.89
C LEU A 184 -0.50 21.74 0.20
N LEU A 185 -1.58 21.84 0.99
CA LEU A 185 -2.94 21.70 0.48
C LEU A 185 -3.56 23.03 0.05
N VAL A 186 -3.11 24.15 0.62
CA VAL A 186 -3.68 25.49 0.37
C VAL A 186 -2.71 26.34 -0.43
N ASP A 187 -1.49 26.53 0.08
CA ASP A 187 -0.53 27.46 -0.55
C ASP A 187 0.00 26.90 -1.88
N MET A 188 0.29 25.59 -1.94
CA MET A 188 0.70 24.89 -3.16
C MET A 188 -0.47 24.27 -3.93
N GLY A 189 -1.66 24.15 -3.33
CA GLY A 189 -2.84 23.59 -4.00
C GLY A 189 -2.75 22.09 -4.33
N ILE A 190 -1.85 21.34 -3.68
CA ILE A 190 -1.62 19.92 -3.96
C ILE A 190 -2.83 19.12 -3.49
N SER A 191 -3.42 18.36 -4.41
CA SER A 191 -4.49 17.42 -4.06
C SER A 191 -3.94 16.32 -3.13
N PRO A 192 -4.64 15.97 -2.03
CA PRO A 192 -4.22 14.89 -1.15
C PRO A 192 -3.96 13.56 -1.87
N SER A 193 -4.73 13.26 -2.94
CA SER A 193 -4.54 12.04 -3.72
C SER A 193 -3.19 11.99 -4.44
N LEU A 194 -2.60 13.12 -4.84
CA LEU A 194 -1.26 13.14 -5.45
C LEU A 194 -0.17 12.73 -4.44
N ILE A 195 -0.37 13.07 -3.17
CA ILE A 195 0.52 12.66 -2.08
C ILE A 195 0.30 11.17 -1.77
N CYS A 196 -0.95 10.76 -1.56
CA CYS A 196 -1.30 9.46 -1.01
C CYS A 196 -1.32 8.32 -2.03
N ALA A 197 -1.61 8.57 -3.32
CA ALA A 197 -1.74 7.51 -4.32
C ALA A 197 -0.47 6.66 -4.46
N PRO A 198 0.74 7.24 -4.59
CA PRO A 198 1.97 6.43 -4.65
C PRO A 198 2.24 5.66 -3.36
N TRP A 199 1.86 6.19 -2.20
CA TRP A 199 2.04 5.54 -0.91
C TRP A 199 1.09 4.36 -0.69
N PHE A 200 -0.22 4.57 -0.87
CA PHE A 200 -1.24 3.59 -0.51
C PHE A 200 -1.38 2.48 -1.56
N SER A 201 -1.22 2.80 -2.85
CA SER A 201 -1.31 1.80 -3.92
C SER A 201 -0.07 0.90 -4.02
N SER A 202 1.08 1.32 -3.49
CA SER A 202 2.30 0.50 -3.41
C SER A 202 2.58 -0.04 -2.01
N LEU A 203 1.75 0.31 -1.01
CA LEU A 203 2.02 0.05 0.41
C LEU A 203 3.42 0.52 0.85
N TYR A 204 3.83 1.71 0.39
CA TYR A 204 5.12 2.36 0.64
C TYR A 204 6.36 1.67 0.03
N VAL A 205 6.18 0.66 -0.84
CA VAL A 205 7.29 0.11 -1.61
C VAL A 205 7.89 1.20 -2.50
N GLY A 206 9.21 1.31 -2.55
CA GLY A 206 9.94 2.37 -3.26
C GLY A 206 10.03 3.71 -2.52
N CYS A 207 9.21 3.92 -1.48
CA CYS A 207 9.27 5.11 -0.62
C CYS A 207 10.15 4.89 0.61
N LEU A 208 10.01 3.73 1.28
CA LEU A 208 10.77 3.38 2.47
C LEU A 208 11.90 2.40 2.13
N PRO A 209 13.07 2.49 2.81
CA PRO A 209 14.09 1.46 2.68
C PRO A 209 13.56 0.09 3.17
N PRO A 210 14.09 -1.04 2.64
CA PRO A 210 13.52 -2.37 2.86
C PRO A 210 13.28 -2.75 4.32
N GLU A 211 14.24 -2.45 5.20
CA GLU A 211 14.16 -2.75 6.63
C GLU A 211 13.08 -1.92 7.37
N TYR A 212 12.74 -0.73 6.88
CA TYR A 212 11.63 0.09 7.39
C TYR A 212 10.30 -0.41 6.84
N LEU A 213 10.29 -0.74 5.54
CA LEU A 213 9.11 -1.24 4.83
C LEU A 213 8.57 -2.53 5.44
N VAL A 214 9.42 -3.52 5.74
CA VAL A 214 8.96 -4.77 6.36
C VAL A 214 8.37 -4.55 7.74
N ARG A 215 8.90 -3.59 8.52
CA ARG A 215 8.35 -3.22 9.84
C ARG A 215 7.02 -2.48 9.71
N THR A 216 6.87 -1.67 8.65
CA THR A 216 5.58 -1.08 8.29
C THR A 216 4.55 -2.16 7.97
N TRP A 217 4.90 -3.16 7.17
CA TRP A 217 4.00 -4.24 6.79
C TRP A 217 3.62 -5.14 7.96
N ASP A 218 4.57 -5.44 8.87
CA ASP A 218 4.29 -6.20 10.10
C ASP A 218 3.12 -5.59 10.91
N LEU A 219 3.04 -4.25 10.99
CA LEU A 219 1.99 -3.58 11.74
C LEU A 219 0.79 -3.18 10.89
N PHE A 220 0.97 -2.87 9.61
CA PHE A 220 -0.11 -2.61 8.67
C PHE A 220 -1.05 -3.82 8.56
N LEU A 221 -0.52 -5.04 8.43
CA LEU A 221 -1.36 -6.23 8.32
C LEU A 221 -2.15 -6.52 9.61
N TYR A 222 -1.72 -5.96 10.73
CA TYR A 222 -2.44 -6.01 12.00
C TYR A 222 -3.46 -4.86 12.15
N ASP A 223 -2.98 -3.61 12.15
CA ASP A 223 -3.73 -2.38 12.45
C ASP A 223 -4.56 -1.88 11.24
N GLY A 224 -4.21 -2.26 10.00
CA GLY A 224 -4.91 -1.90 8.76
C GLY A 224 -4.59 -0.50 8.21
N ILE A 225 -5.47 0.04 7.36
CA ILE A 225 -5.31 1.35 6.69
C ILE A 225 -4.99 2.51 7.64
N PRO A 226 -5.57 2.63 8.86
CA PRO A 226 -5.18 3.69 9.79
C PRO A 226 -3.68 3.73 10.09
N PHE A 227 -3.01 2.58 10.07
CA PHE A 227 -1.56 2.51 10.25
C PHE A 227 -0.80 3.10 9.06
N LEU A 228 -1.25 2.88 7.82
CA LEU A 228 -0.67 3.52 6.64
C LEU A 228 -0.80 5.05 6.71
N ILE A 229 -1.94 5.57 7.19
CA ILE A 229 -2.11 7.01 7.43
C ILE A 229 -1.07 7.53 8.44
N ARG A 230 -0.84 6.81 9.56
CA ARG A 230 0.20 7.18 10.55
C ARG A 230 1.60 7.20 9.91
N VAL A 231 1.90 6.25 9.02
CA VAL A 231 3.17 6.19 8.31
C VAL A 231 3.36 7.43 7.42
N GLY A 232 2.35 7.83 6.65
CA GLY A 232 2.42 9.05 5.83
C GLY A 232 2.64 10.31 6.67
N LEU A 233 1.98 10.42 7.83
CA LEU A 233 2.18 11.53 8.76
C LEU A 233 3.59 11.54 9.35
N ALA A 234 4.15 10.36 9.64
CA ALA A 234 5.51 10.24 10.12
C ALA A 234 6.53 10.66 9.05
N ILE A 235 6.35 10.24 7.80
CA ILE A 235 7.18 10.67 6.67
C ILE A 235 7.18 12.19 6.56
N ILE A 236 5.99 12.82 6.57
CA ILE A 236 5.90 14.29 6.58
C ILE A 236 6.66 14.92 7.74
N ALA A 237 6.56 14.35 8.94
CA ALA A 237 7.28 14.87 10.10
C ALA A 237 8.81 14.81 9.92
N PHE A 238 9.33 13.74 9.30
CA PHE A 238 10.76 13.57 9.03
C PHE A 238 11.32 14.58 8.03
N VAL A 239 10.52 14.99 7.05
CA VAL A 239 10.90 15.97 6.01
C VAL A 239 10.26 17.34 6.22
N ARG A 240 9.66 17.60 7.38
CA ARG A 240 8.87 18.80 7.70
C ARG A 240 9.58 20.09 7.30
N ARG A 241 10.86 20.21 7.65
CA ARG A 241 11.67 21.40 7.35
C ARG A 241 11.78 21.64 5.85
N GLN A 242 12.13 20.60 5.10
CA GLN A 242 12.23 20.68 3.63
C GLN A 242 10.88 21.04 3.00
N VAL A 243 9.77 20.48 3.49
CA VAL A 243 8.42 20.80 2.99
C VAL A 243 8.08 22.28 3.17
N LEU A 244 8.37 22.85 4.33
CA LEU A 244 8.08 24.26 4.62
C LEU A 244 8.96 25.22 3.81
N GLU A 245 10.22 24.85 3.58
CA GLU A 245 11.19 25.63 2.80
C GLU A 245 10.98 25.48 1.28
N CYS A 246 10.34 24.40 0.82
CA CYS A 246 10.15 24.12 -0.59
C CYS A 246 9.17 25.09 -1.26
N THR A 247 9.40 25.42 -2.53
CA THR A 247 8.57 26.34 -3.33
C THR A 247 8.01 25.71 -4.61
N SER A 248 8.42 24.48 -4.96
CA SER A 248 7.92 23.73 -6.13
C SER A 248 7.09 22.53 -5.69
N GLU A 249 5.96 22.32 -6.38
CA GLU A 249 5.09 21.16 -6.18
C GLU A 249 5.82 19.86 -6.52
N GLU A 250 6.55 19.83 -7.64
CA GLU A 250 7.29 18.65 -8.09
C GLU A 250 8.39 18.28 -7.08
N ALA A 251 9.13 19.28 -6.60
CA ALA A 251 10.20 19.07 -5.63
C ALA A 251 9.67 18.58 -4.28
N VAL A 252 8.55 19.12 -3.79
CA VAL A 252 7.97 18.65 -2.52
C VAL A 252 7.39 17.24 -2.65
N LEU A 253 6.72 16.92 -3.76
CA LEU A 253 6.23 15.56 -4.01
C LEU A 253 7.38 14.55 -4.11
N ALA A 254 8.47 14.90 -4.80
CA ALA A 254 9.66 14.04 -4.87
C ALA A 254 10.24 13.74 -3.47
N ILE A 255 10.31 14.75 -2.59
CA ILE A 255 10.79 14.57 -1.21
C ILE A 255 9.82 13.72 -0.37
N LEU A 256 8.51 13.87 -0.58
CA LEU A 256 7.49 13.09 0.13
C LEU A 256 7.47 11.62 -0.32
N HIS A 257 7.62 11.37 -1.63
CA HIS A 257 7.61 10.01 -2.18
C HIS A 257 8.95 9.30 -2.04
N HIS A 258 10.05 10.03 -1.96
CA HIS A 258 11.41 9.49 -1.76
C HIS A 258 12.17 10.30 -0.70
N PRO A 259 11.79 10.19 0.59
CA PRO A 259 12.45 10.92 1.66
C PRO A 259 13.93 10.53 1.75
N PRO A 260 14.86 11.48 1.87
CA PRO A 260 16.28 11.16 2.03
C PRO A 260 16.52 10.27 3.25
N ALA A 261 17.38 9.26 3.14
CA ALA A 261 17.67 8.34 4.25
C ALA A 261 18.19 9.06 5.51
N SER A 262 18.86 10.21 5.35
CA SER A 262 19.35 11.06 6.45
C SER A 262 18.23 11.73 7.25
N ASN A 263 17.02 11.84 6.71
CA ASN A 263 15.84 12.35 7.42
C ASN A 263 15.14 11.27 8.25
N LEU A 264 15.35 9.99 7.94
CA LEU A 264 14.71 8.89 8.65
C LEU A 264 15.37 8.67 10.01
N PRO A 265 14.62 8.18 11.02
CA PRO A 265 15.21 7.72 12.27
C PRO A 265 16.30 6.67 12.01
N PRO A 266 17.35 6.58 12.84
CA PRO A 266 18.56 5.80 12.53
C PRO A 266 18.34 4.28 12.50
N THR A 267 17.23 3.79 13.07
CA THR A 267 16.89 2.37 13.10
C THR A 267 15.40 2.16 12.78
N PRO A 268 15.03 1.00 12.20
CA PRO A 268 13.63 0.64 11.99
C PRO A 268 12.80 0.64 13.29
N GLU A 269 13.41 0.33 14.44
CA GLU A 269 12.76 0.35 15.75
C GLU A 269 12.46 1.79 16.21
N ASN A 270 13.38 2.73 16.02
CA ASN A 270 13.12 4.14 16.32
C ASN A 270 12.07 4.72 15.38
N TYR A 271 12.13 4.35 14.10
CA TYR A 271 11.09 4.67 13.13
C TYR A 271 9.71 4.17 13.57
N LEU A 272 9.59 2.88 13.92
CA LEU A 272 8.32 2.31 14.31
C LEU A 272 7.77 2.96 15.58
N SER A 273 8.63 3.21 16.56
CA SER A 273 8.28 3.94 17.79
C SER A 273 7.73 5.33 17.49
N PHE A 274 8.37 6.06 16.56
CA PHE A 274 7.90 7.37 16.12
C PHE A 274 6.53 7.27 15.43
N VAL A 275 6.34 6.34 14.48
CA VAL A 275 5.05 6.12 13.81
C VAL A 275 3.94 5.85 14.82
N GLN A 276 4.22 5.08 15.89
CA GLN A 276 3.25 4.80 16.94
C GLN A 276 2.91 6.01 17.82
N SER A 277 3.83 6.96 17.95
CA SER A 277 3.61 8.19 18.71
C SER A 277 2.69 9.18 17.99
N ILE A 278 2.50 9.03 16.67
CA ILE A 278 1.61 9.89 15.88
C ILE A 278 0.17 9.79 16.41
N LYS A 279 -0.43 10.95 16.66
CA LYS A 279 -1.78 11.05 17.20
C LYS A 279 -2.80 10.77 16.09
N LEU A 280 -3.27 9.54 16.05
CA LEU A 280 -4.38 9.12 15.20
C LEU A 280 -5.11 7.97 15.88
N LYS A 281 -6.32 8.20 16.42
CA LYS A 281 -7.12 7.13 17.02
C LYS A 281 -7.97 6.44 15.96
N ASP A 282 -8.01 5.11 16.00
CA ASP A 282 -8.76 4.31 15.01
C ASP A 282 -10.26 4.65 15.01
N ASP A 283 -10.82 4.93 16.19
CA ASP A 283 -12.22 5.36 16.33
C ASP A 283 -12.50 6.71 15.65
N ASP A 284 -11.53 7.63 15.72
CA ASP A 284 -11.66 8.94 15.06
C ASP A 284 -11.57 8.77 13.54
N VAL A 285 -10.65 7.93 13.04
CA VAL A 285 -10.57 7.59 11.61
C VAL A 285 -11.88 6.96 11.13
N ARG A 286 -12.44 6.02 11.89
CA ARG A 286 -13.70 5.34 11.55
C ARG A 286 -14.88 6.31 11.49
N LYS A 287 -14.98 7.23 12.45
CA LYS A 287 -16.03 8.27 12.47
C LYS A 287 -15.87 9.26 11.31
N GLN A 288 -14.64 9.72 11.05
CA GLN A 288 -14.37 10.65 9.96
C GLN A 288 -14.59 10.00 8.59
N ARG A 289 -14.37 8.69 8.45
CA ARG A 289 -14.55 7.96 7.17
C ARG A 289 -15.95 8.15 6.59
N ILE A 290 -16.99 7.95 7.40
CA ILE A 290 -18.39 8.11 6.96
C ILE A 290 -18.63 9.53 6.40
N LYS A 291 -18.06 10.54 7.05
CA LYS A 291 -18.16 11.93 6.61
C LYS A 291 -17.39 12.18 5.31
N MET A 292 -16.18 11.64 5.18
CA MET A 292 -15.36 11.78 3.96
C MET A 292 -15.99 11.07 2.77
N GLU A 293 -16.54 9.87 2.95
CA GLU A 293 -17.27 9.15 1.90
C GLU A 293 -18.45 9.97 1.37
N ALA A 294 -19.25 10.56 2.25
CA ALA A 294 -20.37 11.42 1.86
C ALA A 294 -19.89 12.69 1.12
N GLN A 295 -18.79 13.28 1.57
CA GLN A 295 -18.20 14.47 0.93
C GLN A 295 -17.67 14.17 -0.47
N VAL A 296 -16.88 13.11 -0.62
CA VAL A 296 -16.28 12.71 -1.92
C VAL A 296 -17.38 12.35 -2.92
N LYS A 297 -18.40 11.57 -2.50
CA LYS A 297 -19.53 11.24 -3.37
C LYS A 297 -20.25 12.48 -3.92
N ARG A 298 -20.47 13.50 -3.07
CA ARG A 298 -21.08 14.77 -3.50
C ARG A 298 -20.19 15.51 -4.51
N GLN A 299 -18.89 15.56 -4.29
CA GLN A 299 -17.94 16.21 -5.20
C GLN A 299 -17.89 15.51 -6.57
N THR A 300 -17.84 14.17 -6.58
CA THR A 300 -17.86 13.37 -7.82
C THR A 300 -19.14 13.61 -8.62
N GLN A 301 -20.31 13.58 -7.95
CA GLN A 301 -21.61 13.84 -8.61
C GLN A 301 -21.73 15.25 -9.17
N GLN A 302 -21.26 16.27 -8.43
CA GLN A 302 -21.25 17.65 -8.90
C GLN A 302 -20.30 17.86 -10.09
N GLY A 303 -19.15 17.18 -10.10
CA GLY A 303 -18.22 17.19 -11.23
C GLY A 303 -18.85 16.60 -12.50
N MET A 304 -19.51 15.44 -12.38
CA MET A 304 -20.21 14.81 -13.50
C MET A 304 -21.36 15.67 -14.03
N ALA A 305 -22.14 16.31 -13.15
CA ALA A 305 -23.22 17.22 -13.55
C ALA A 305 -22.71 18.44 -14.33
N ARG A 306 -21.55 19.00 -13.94
CA ARG A 306 -20.92 20.12 -14.66
C ARG A 306 -20.40 19.71 -16.04
N MET A 307 -19.83 18.52 -16.18
CA MET A 307 -19.38 18.00 -17.47
C MET A 307 -20.55 17.67 -18.40
N GLY A 308 -21.65 17.12 -17.88
CA GLY A 308 -22.86 16.83 -18.67
C GLY A 308 -23.64 18.08 -19.10
N ALA A 309 -23.54 19.19 -18.38
CA ALA A 309 -24.14 20.47 -18.76
C ALA A 309 -23.35 21.22 -19.85
N GLY A 310 -22.07 20.85 -20.07
CA GLY A 310 -21.21 21.47 -21.09
C GLY A 310 -21.40 20.95 -22.51
N THR A 311 -22.16 19.87 -22.72
CA THR A 311 -22.33 19.21 -24.02
C THR A 311 -23.67 19.50 -24.72
N THR A 312 -24.53 20.35 -24.17
CA THR A 312 -25.78 20.79 -24.83
C THR A 312 -25.61 22.06 -25.66
N GLY A 313 -24.46 22.22 -26.33
CA GLY A 313 -24.30 23.19 -27.40
C GLY A 313 -24.92 22.63 -28.67
N SER A 314 -26.09 23.13 -29.06
CA SER A 314 -26.81 22.71 -30.27
C SER A 314 -25.89 22.79 -31.49
N ILE A 315 -25.65 21.66 -32.15
CA ILE A 315 -25.11 21.64 -33.51
C ILE A 315 -26.19 22.22 -34.41
N SER A 316 -26.10 23.52 -34.67
CA SER A 316 -26.89 24.19 -35.69
C SER A 316 -26.37 23.72 -37.05
N LEU A 317 -27.12 22.87 -37.73
CA LEU A 317 -26.83 22.52 -39.13
C LEU A 317 -26.96 23.78 -40.00
N PRO A 318 -25.99 24.07 -40.90
CA PRO A 318 -26.15 25.16 -41.85
C PRO A 318 -27.28 24.83 -42.83
N ARG A 319 -28.22 25.77 -42.98
CA ARG A 319 -29.15 25.77 -44.13
C ARG A 319 -28.45 26.41 -45.33
N ALA A 320 -28.16 25.59 -46.33
CA ALA A 320 -28.27 25.81 -47.79
C ALA A 320 -27.31 24.84 -48.50
#